data_AF-A0A1Y3W8C7-F1
#
_entry.id   AF-A0A1Y3W8C7-F1
#
_cell.length_a   1.000
_cell.length_b   1.000
_cell.length_c   1.000
_cell.angle_alpha   90.00
_cell.angle_beta   90.00
_cell.angle_gamma   90.00
#
_symmetry.space_group_name_H-M   'P 1'
#
loop_
_entity.id
_entity.type
_entity.pdbx_description
1 polymer ?
#
loop_
_entity_poly.entity_id
_entity_poly.type
_entity_poly.pdbx_seq_one_letter_code
_entity_poly.pdbx_strand_id
1 'polypeptide(L)'
;MNYKDLKGKTVFDFCNDAEILAKVTGFSEPLESKEYIEGCTPVVHAQMLQSLAIETKDNELYNAAKKYEDECWKELHQQSQETGLIID
;
A
#
# COMPACT_ATOMS: atom_id res chain seq x y z
N MET A 1 2.87 13.02 8.44
CA MET A 1 1.76 12.31 7.83
C MET A 1 1.29 11.27 8.82
N ASN A 2 -0.01 11.14 9.03
CA ASN A 2 -0.55 10.10 9.90
C ASN A 2 -0.87 8.86 9.06
N TYR A 3 -0.57 7.65 9.56
CA TYR A 3 -0.90 6.41 8.85
C TYR A 3 -2.40 6.29 8.55
N LYS A 4 -3.26 6.88 9.40
CA LYS A 4 -4.71 6.93 9.17
C LYS A 4 -5.09 7.67 7.90
N ASP A 5 -4.26 8.62 7.47
CA ASP A 5 -4.47 9.37 6.22
C ASP A 5 -4.18 8.52 4.98
N LEU A 6 -3.62 7.32 5.14
CA LEU A 6 -3.31 6.37 4.06
C LEU A 6 -4.43 5.35 3.85
N LYS A 7 -5.39 5.23 4.77
CA LYS A 7 -6.50 4.27 4.64
C LYS A 7 -7.32 4.58 3.38
N GLY A 8 -7.43 3.59 2.49
CA GLY A 8 -8.16 3.72 1.22
C GLY A 8 -7.43 4.54 0.15
N LYS A 9 -6.15 4.86 0.34
CA LYS A 9 -5.32 5.52 -0.67
C LYS A 9 -4.35 4.54 -1.32
N THR A 10 -3.99 4.88 -2.55
CA THR A 10 -3.07 4.13 -3.40
C THR A 10 -1.90 5.02 -3.80
N VAL A 11 -0.91 4.45 -4.50
CA VAL A 11 0.23 5.21 -5.04
C VAL A 11 -0.19 6.33 -6.01
N PHE A 12 -1.34 6.19 -6.67
CA PHE A 12 -1.89 7.20 -7.58
C PHE A 12 -2.36 8.46 -6.87
N ASP A 13 -2.66 8.39 -5.56
CA ASP A 13 -3.04 9.56 -4.77
C ASP A 13 -1.83 10.44 -4.40
N PHE A 14 -0.62 9.90 -4.50
CA PHE A 14 0.62 10.54 -4.06
C PHE A 14 1.61 10.80 -5.21
N CYS A 15 1.41 10.17 -6.36
CA CYS A 15 2.32 10.29 -7.49
C CYS A 15 1.55 10.31 -8.81
N ASN A 16 1.92 11.24 -9.69
CA ASN A 16 1.43 11.32 -11.07
C ASN A 16 2.53 11.04 -12.11
N ASP A 17 3.75 10.71 -11.65
CA ASP A 17 4.88 10.42 -12.52
C ASP A 17 4.77 8.99 -13.05
N ALA A 18 4.58 8.85 -14.36
CA ALA A 18 4.37 7.56 -14.99
C ALA A 18 5.58 6.61 -14.88
N GLU A 19 6.82 7.14 -14.86
CA GLU A 19 8.01 6.31 -14.74
C GLU A 19 8.14 5.74 -13.32
N ILE A 20 7.88 6.58 -12.31
CA ILE A 20 7.88 6.15 -10.90
C ILE A 20 6.74 5.16 -10.66
N LEU A 21 5.53 5.46 -11.13
CA LEU A 21 4.39 4.56 -11.01
C LEU A 21 4.66 3.22 -11.69
N ALA A 22 5.24 3.20 -12.90
CA ALA A 22 5.57 1.95 -13.57
C ALA A 22 6.60 1.12 -12.77
N LYS A 23 7.59 1.77 -12.17
CA LYS A 23 8.59 1.10 -11.34
C LYS A 23 8.02 0.52 -10.05
N VAL A 24 7.11 1.25 -9.39
CA VAL A 24 6.50 0.85 -8.12
C VAL A 24 5.44 -0.23 -8.32
N THR A 25 4.64 -0.11 -9.39
CA THR A 25 3.49 -0.98 -9.65
C THR A 25 3.86 -2.20 -10.50
N GLY A 26 4.94 -2.12 -11.28
CA GLY A 26 5.34 -3.14 -12.25
C GLY A 26 4.55 -3.08 -13.56
N PHE A 27 3.64 -2.12 -13.74
CA PHE A 27 2.83 -1.97 -14.93
C PHE A 27 3.31 -0.82 -15.81
N SER A 28 3.42 -1.04 -17.11
CA SER A 28 3.75 0.01 -18.07
C SER A 28 2.58 0.95 -18.39
N GLU A 29 1.33 0.52 -18.17
CA GLU A 29 0.12 1.30 -18.49
C GLU A 29 -0.66 1.69 -17.21
N PRO A 30 -0.93 3.00 -16.99
CA PRO A 30 -1.59 3.50 -15.77
C PRO A 30 -3.05 3.06 -15.59
N LEU A 31 -3.76 2.80 -16.69
CA LEU A 31 -5.20 2.58 -16.67
C LEU A 31 -5.54 1.15 -16.21
N GLU A 32 -4.84 0.14 -16.75
CA GLU A 32 -5.00 -1.25 -16.32
C GLU A 32 -4.47 -1.48 -14.90
N SER A 33 -3.42 -0.76 -14.52
CA SER A 33 -2.84 -0.87 -13.17
C SER A 33 -3.72 -0.26 -12.10
N LYS A 34 -4.52 0.77 -12.40
CA LYS A 34 -5.35 1.43 -11.40
C LYS A 34 -6.46 0.53 -10.87
N GLU A 35 -7.26 -0.09 -11.74
CA GLU A 35 -8.33 -0.99 -11.32
C GLU A 35 -7.77 -2.22 -10.57
N TYR A 36 -6.66 -2.76 -11.07
CA TYR A 36 -5.98 -3.87 -10.41
C TYR A 36 -5.49 -3.50 -9.00
N ILE A 37 -4.83 -2.35 -8.87
CA ILE A 37 -4.29 -1.88 -7.58
C ILE A 37 -5.43 -1.54 -6.63
N GLU A 38 -6.49 -0.86 -7.07
CA GLU A 38 -7.64 -0.56 -6.22
C GLU A 38 -8.30 -1.83 -5.65
N GLY A 39 -8.24 -2.95 -6.39
CA GLY A 39 -8.71 -4.26 -5.92
C GLY A 39 -7.76 -5.03 -4.99
N CYS A 40 -6.53 -4.55 -4.80
CA CYS A 40 -5.56 -5.19 -3.90
C CYS A 40 -5.90 -4.99 -2.42
N THR A 41 -5.30 -5.82 -1.57
CA THR A 41 -5.51 -5.72 -0.12
C THR A 41 -4.86 -4.45 0.46
N PRO A 42 -5.35 -3.95 1.60
CA PRO A 42 -4.75 -2.81 2.30
C PRO A 42 -3.25 -2.96 2.60
N VAL A 43 -2.80 -4.20 2.88
CA VAL A 43 -1.38 -4.53 3.07
C VAL A 43 -0.58 -4.22 1.81
N VAL A 44 -1.08 -4.65 0.64
CA VAL A 44 -0.41 -4.40 -0.64
C VAL A 44 -0.37 -2.90 -0.94
N HIS A 45 -1.43 -2.14 -0.65
CA HIS A 45 -1.41 -0.68 -0.79
C HIS A 45 -0.32 -0.05 0.08
N ALA A 46 -0.20 -0.49 1.35
CA ALA A 46 0.83 0.00 2.26
C ALA A 46 2.26 -0.31 1.76
N GLN A 47 2.48 -1.51 1.21
CA GLN A 47 3.77 -1.89 0.62
C GLN A 47 4.11 -1.08 -0.63
N MET A 48 3.14 -0.85 -1.52
CA MET A 48 3.33 0.00 -2.69
C MET A 48 3.63 1.46 -2.30
N LEU A 49 2.98 1.99 -1.26
CA LEU A 49 3.29 3.32 -0.74
C LEU A 49 4.69 3.41 -0.13
N GLN A 50 5.19 2.34 0.50
CA GLN A 50 6.59 2.27 0.95
C GLN A 50 7.57 2.28 -0.23
N SER A 51 7.31 1.50 -1.27
CA SER A 51 8.12 1.50 -2.50
C SER A 51 8.12 2.88 -3.16
N LEU A 52 6.95 3.53 -3.26
CA LEU A 52 6.85 4.90 -3.76
C LEU A 52 7.70 5.87 -2.92
N ALA A 53 7.61 5.77 -1.59
CA ALA A 53 8.36 6.60 -0.68
C ALA A 53 9.89 6.43 -0.80
N ILE A 54 10.36 5.20 -1.09
CA ILE A 54 11.78 4.93 -1.36
C ILE A 54 12.21 5.62 -2.65
N GLU A 55 11.42 5.51 -3.72
CA GLU A 55 11.72 6.13 -5.01
C GLU A 55 11.72 7.66 -4.94
N THR A 56 10.77 8.25 -4.21
CA THR A 56 10.66 9.70 -4.04
C THR A 56 11.50 10.25 -2.88
N LYS A 57 12.18 9.38 -2.12
CA LYS A 57 12.94 9.71 -0.91
C LYS A 57 12.10 10.42 0.17
N ASP A 58 10.82 10.09 0.26
CA ASP A 58 9.89 10.63 1.25
C ASP A 58 9.88 9.76 2.53
N ASN A 59 10.73 10.12 3.48
CA ASN A 59 10.81 9.42 4.77
C ASN A 59 9.52 9.54 5.60
N GLU A 60 8.73 10.60 5.41
CA GLU A 60 7.50 10.81 6.17
C GLU A 60 6.39 9.87 5.68
N LEU A 61 6.25 9.74 4.35
CA LEU A 61 5.37 8.76 3.71
C LEU A 61 5.82 7.34 4.05
N TYR A 62 7.12 7.05 3.99
CA TYR A 62 7.63 5.71 4.30
C TYR A 62 7.26 5.26 5.72
N ASN A 63 7.50 6.11 6.72
CA ASN A 63 7.18 5.80 8.11
C ASN A 63 5.67 5.63 8.34
N ALA A 64 4.85 6.46 7.68
CA ALA A 64 3.40 6.33 7.75
C ALA A 64 2.91 5.02 7.08
N ALA A 65 3.45 4.68 5.92
CA ALA A 65 3.09 3.48 5.16
C ALA A 65 3.52 2.20 5.87
N LYS A 66 4.72 2.18 6.46
CA LYS A 66 5.18 1.06 7.29
C LYS A 66 4.27 0.83 8.49
N LYS A 67 3.90 1.89 9.21
CA LYS A 67 2.96 1.78 10.33
C LYS A 67 1.58 1.33 9.87
N TYR A 68 1.15 1.75 8.68
CA TYR A 68 -0.12 1.30 8.11
C TYR A 68 -0.09 -0.21 7.80
N GLU A 69 1.00 -0.71 7.23
CA GLU A 69 1.21 -2.14 6.99
C GLU A 69 1.12 -2.96 8.29
N ASP A 70 1.84 -2.53 9.35
CA ASP A 70 1.84 -3.21 10.65
C ASP A 70 0.42 -3.34 11.23
N GLU A 71 -0.38 -2.27 11.13
CA GLU A 71 -1.77 -2.27 11.61
C GLU A 71 -2.67 -3.16 10.74
N CYS A 72 -2.45 -3.21 9.42
CA CYS A 72 -3.20 -4.11 8.53
C CYS A 72 -2.94 -5.59 8.86
N TRP A 73 -1.67 -5.95 9.10
CA TRP A 73 -1.32 -7.30 9.52
C TRP A 73 -1.94 -7.65 10.87
N LYS A 74 -1.93 -6.71 11.82
CA LYS A 74 -2.54 -6.91 13.13
C LYS A 74 -4.05 -7.15 13.03
N GLU A 75 -4.76 -6.35 12.22
CA GLU A 75 -6.19 -6.53 11.95
C GLU A 75 -6.47 -7.91 11.31
N LEU A 76 -5.67 -8.31 10.32
CA LEU A 76 -5.80 -9.61 9.64
C LEU A 76 -5.51 -10.80 10.57
N HIS A 77 -4.48 -10.71 11.40
CA HIS A 77 -4.17 -11.72 12.42
C HIS A 77 -5.29 -11.84 13.46
N GLN A 78 -5.84 -10.71 13.92
CA GLN A 78 -6.95 -10.73 14.87
C GLN A 78 -8.20 -11.41 14.27
N GLN A 79 -8.53 -11.08 13.02
CA GLN A 79 -9.64 -11.73 12.30
C GLN A 79 -9.43 -13.23 12.13
N SER A 80 -8.21 -13.67 11.83
CA SER A 80 -7.84 -15.09 11.73
C SER A 80 -8.04 -15.82 13.08
N GLN A 81 -7.64 -15.21 14.20
CA GLN A 81 -7.85 -15.76 15.54
C GLN A 81 -9.34 -15.83 15.93
N GLU A 82 -10.14 -14.83 15.56
CA GLU A 82 -11.58 -14.76 15.86
C GLU A 82 -12.41 -15.72 15.00
N THR A 83 -12.01 -15.97 13.76
CA THR A 83 -12.72 -16.85 12.82
C THR A 83 -12.25 -18.31 12.84
N GLY A 84 -11.18 -18.62 13.59
CA GLY A 84 -10.62 -19.97 13.70
C GLY A 84 -9.90 -20.48 12.44
N LEU A 85 -9.76 -19.64 11.41
CA LEU A 85 -8.95 -19.93 10.23
C LEU A 85 -7.49 -19.60 10.53
N ILE A 86 -6.74 -20.61 10.97
CA ILE A 86 -5.28 -20.57 11.01
C ILE A 86 -4.81 -20.47 9.56
N ILE A 87 -4.24 -19.33 9.17
CA ILE A 87 -3.45 -19.23 7.95
C ILE A 87 -2.07 -19.77 8.33
N ASP A 88 -1.80 -21.03 7.96
CA ASP A 88 -0.49 -21.69 8.06
C ASP A 88 0.50 -21.09 7.05
#